data_AF-Q7YXA0-F1
#
_entry.id   AF-Q7YXA0-F1
#
_cell.length_a   1.000
_cell.length_b   1.000
_cell.length_c   1.000
_cell.angle_alpha   90.00
_cell.angle_beta   90.00
_cell.angle_gamma   90.00
#
_symmetry.space_group_name_H-M   'P 1'
#
loop_
_entity.id
_entity.type
_entity.pdbx_description
1 polymer ?
#
loop_
_entity_poly.entity_id
_entity_poly.type
_entity_poly.pdbx_seq_one_letter_code
_entity_poly.pdbx_strand_id
1 'polypeptide(L)'
;MKVENSKMEVKRVQSYSNEDEEINEEDLNWWEQENLRIAMKGERRWETLAHNGVLFPPEYEPHGIPIFYDGREFKMTPEEEEVATMFAVMKEHDYYRMEVFWRNFFESWREILGKRQHPIRRLELCDFEPIYQWYLVQREKKLSRTKEEKEAIKEKQDAEAEPYRYCVWDGRREQVANFRVEPPGLFRGRGKHPLMGKLK
;
A
#
# COMPACT_ATOMS: atom_id res chain seq x y z
N MET A 1 12.32 64.71 16.36
CA MET A 1 11.35 63.96 17.19
C MET A 1 11.32 62.55 16.64
N LYS A 2 12.27 61.68 16.99
CA LYS A 2 12.20 60.64 18.03
C LYS A 2 10.87 59.87 18.04
N VAL A 3 10.96 58.65 17.49
CA VAL A 3 9.98 57.57 17.52
C VAL A 3 10.16 56.85 18.86
N GLU A 4 9.09 56.75 19.67
CA GLU A 4 9.06 55.91 20.87
C GLU A 4 8.10 54.74 20.64
N ASN A 5 8.66 53.54 20.62
CA ASN A 5 7.97 52.26 20.57
C ASN A 5 7.36 51.95 21.94
N SER A 6 6.03 51.90 22.03
CA SER A 6 5.35 51.34 23.20
C SER A 6 5.22 49.81 23.06
N LYS A 7 5.93 49.07 23.92
CA LYS A 7 5.74 47.62 24.09
C LYS A 7 4.43 47.37 24.82
N MET A 8 3.48 46.68 24.19
CA MET A 8 2.33 46.08 24.88
C MET A 8 2.78 44.78 25.57
N GLU A 9 2.79 44.80 26.91
CA GLU A 9 2.92 43.61 27.75
C GLU A 9 1.64 42.76 27.66
N VAL A 10 1.78 41.53 27.17
CA VAL A 10 0.72 40.52 27.22
C VAL A 10 0.69 39.94 28.64
N LYS A 11 -0.36 40.27 29.40
CA LYS A 11 -0.64 39.67 30.72
C LYS A 11 -0.87 38.17 30.57
N ARG A 12 0.02 37.37 31.18
CA ARG A 12 -0.13 35.92 31.37
C ARG A 12 -1.32 35.68 32.32
N VAL A 13 -2.39 35.09 31.80
CA VAL A 13 -3.52 34.64 32.62
C VAL A 13 -3.03 33.45 33.45
N GLN A 14 -2.94 33.64 34.77
CA GLN A 14 -2.76 32.55 35.72
C GLN A 14 -4.06 31.76 35.78
N SER A 15 -4.10 30.59 35.13
CA SER A 15 -5.09 29.56 35.45
C SER A 15 -4.64 28.86 36.72
N TYR A 16 -5.42 29.03 37.79
CA TYR A 16 -5.25 28.36 39.07
C TYR A 16 -5.23 26.84 38.84
N SER A 17 -4.15 26.19 39.26
CA SER A 17 -4.07 24.75 39.44
C SER A 17 -4.93 24.38 40.64
N ASN A 18 -5.95 23.55 40.42
CA ASN A 18 -6.46 22.72 41.49
C ASN A 18 -5.38 21.65 41.75
N GLU A 19 -4.69 21.79 42.87
CA GLU A 19 -3.88 20.74 43.48
C GLU A 19 -4.86 19.64 43.94
N ASP A 20 -4.51 18.37 43.70
CA ASP A 20 -5.25 17.13 44.04
C ASP A 20 -6.01 16.40 42.90
N GLU A 21 -5.51 16.44 41.65
CA GLU A 21 -5.67 15.31 40.73
C GLU A 21 -4.36 14.50 40.74
N GLU A 22 -4.39 13.27 41.26
CA GLU A 22 -3.29 12.30 41.07
C GLU A 22 -3.08 12.16 39.56
N ILE A 23 -2.05 12.83 39.02
CA ILE A 23 -1.68 12.69 37.62
C ILE A 23 -1.22 11.24 37.45
N ASN A 24 -2.06 10.42 36.81
CA ASN A 24 -1.71 9.06 36.49
C ASN A 24 -0.46 9.10 35.60
N GLU A 25 0.63 8.43 36.01
CA GLU A 25 1.86 8.35 35.21
C GLU A 25 1.61 7.77 33.80
N GLU A 26 0.50 7.04 33.62
CA GLU A 26 0.03 6.54 32.33
C GLU A 26 -0.48 7.64 31.38
N ASP A 27 -0.83 8.83 31.88
CA ASP A 27 -1.29 9.98 31.08
C ASP A 27 -0.15 10.94 30.67
N LEU A 28 1.07 10.77 31.23
CA LEU A 28 2.24 11.55 30.85
C LEU A 28 2.81 11.09 29.50
N ASN A 29 3.30 12.03 28.70
CA ASN A 29 4.01 11.67 27.47
C ASN A 29 5.27 10.88 27.80
N TRP A 30 5.69 9.98 26.89
CA TRP A 30 6.85 9.12 27.14
C TRP A 30 8.17 9.90 27.36
N TRP A 31 8.27 11.13 26.85
CA TRP A 31 9.43 12.00 27.06
C TRP A 31 9.39 12.84 28.36
N GLU A 32 8.27 12.83 29.09
CA GLU A 32 8.07 13.56 30.36
C GLU A 32 8.33 12.65 31.58
N GLN A 33 8.46 11.34 31.37
CA GLN A 33 8.67 10.37 32.43
C GLN A 33 10.13 10.38 32.91
N GLU A 34 10.36 10.79 34.16
CA GLU A 34 11.69 11.00 34.74
C GLU A 34 12.54 9.71 34.83
N ASN A 35 11.91 8.53 34.91
CA ASN A 35 12.58 7.24 35.10
C ASN A 35 12.27 6.20 34.00
N LEU A 36 11.88 6.64 32.79
CA LEU A 36 11.57 5.70 31.71
C LEU A 36 12.83 4.99 31.20
N ARG A 37 12.94 3.69 31.49
CA ARG A 37 13.96 2.84 30.87
C ARG A 37 13.52 2.43 29.46
N ILE A 38 14.11 3.06 28.45
CA ILE A 38 13.89 2.67 27.05
C ILE A 38 14.60 1.33 26.78
N ALA A 39 13.81 0.30 26.51
CA ALA A 39 14.33 -1.00 26.11
C ALA A 39 15.15 -0.88 24.81
N MET A 40 16.23 -1.65 24.69
CA MET A 40 17.03 -1.79 23.47
C MET A 40 16.59 -3.00 22.64
N LYS A 41 17.19 -3.18 21.45
CA LYS A 41 16.89 -4.32 20.58
C LYS A 41 17.28 -5.62 21.28
N GLY A 42 16.33 -6.54 21.43
CA GLY A 42 16.52 -7.85 22.08
C GLY A 42 16.13 -7.88 23.57
N GLU A 43 15.83 -6.74 24.18
CA GLU A 43 15.21 -6.68 25.50
C GLU A 43 13.68 -6.78 25.40
N ARG A 44 13.01 -7.03 26.52
CA ARG A 44 11.55 -7.00 26.61
C ARG A 44 11.03 -5.60 26.25
N ARG A 45 10.12 -5.52 25.27
CA ARG A 45 9.64 -4.25 24.69
C ARG A 45 8.25 -3.83 25.16
N TRP A 46 7.44 -4.80 25.62
CA TRP A 46 6.08 -4.62 26.07
C TRP A 46 5.69 -5.74 27.05
N GLU A 47 4.69 -5.44 27.88
CA GLU A 47 4.01 -6.38 28.77
C GLU A 47 2.75 -6.94 28.11
N THR A 48 1.94 -6.08 27.47
CA THR A 48 0.74 -6.47 26.71
C THR A 48 0.70 -5.81 25.31
N LEU A 49 0.22 -6.57 24.33
CA LEU A 49 0.03 -6.10 22.96
C LEU A 49 -1.25 -6.70 22.39
N ALA A 50 -2.21 -5.85 22.02
CA ALA A 50 -3.45 -6.25 21.35
C ALA A 50 -3.60 -5.51 20.01
N HIS A 51 -3.87 -6.23 18.93
CA HIS A 51 -4.08 -5.66 17.59
C HIS A 51 -5.01 -6.55 16.77
N ASN A 52 -5.66 -5.97 15.74
CA ASN A 52 -6.63 -6.68 14.89
C ASN A 52 -5.99 -7.38 13.68
N GLY A 53 -4.70 -7.71 13.75
CA GLY A 53 -3.99 -8.30 12.61
C GLY A 53 -3.74 -7.32 11.47
N VAL A 54 -4.03 -7.74 10.24
CA VAL A 54 -3.75 -7.02 9.00
C VAL A 54 -4.97 -6.99 8.09
N LEU A 55 -5.04 -5.96 7.23
CA LEU A 55 -6.05 -5.84 6.19
C LEU A 55 -5.48 -6.39 4.86
N PHE A 56 -6.07 -7.48 4.38
CA PHE A 56 -5.73 -8.07 3.08
C PHE A 56 -6.26 -7.21 1.92
N PRO A 57 -5.58 -7.19 0.77
CA PRO A 57 -6.14 -6.60 -0.44
C PRO A 57 -7.40 -7.36 -0.88
N PRO A 58 -8.29 -6.72 -1.66
CA PRO A 58 -9.44 -7.41 -2.24
C PRO A 58 -8.96 -8.55 -3.16
N GLU A 59 -9.79 -9.59 -3.28
CA GLU A 59 -9.54 -10.66 -4.23
C GLU A 59 -9.54 -10.13 -5.67
N TYR A 60 -8.76 -10.78 -6.54
CA TYR A 60 -8.69 -10.40 -7.94
C TYR A 60 -10.04 -10.63 -8.64
N GLU A 61 -10.53 -9.58 -9.32
CA GLU A 61 -11.74 -9.65 -10.14
C GLU A 61 -11.35 -9.85 -11.62
N PRO A 62 -11.57 -11.05 -12.20
CA PRO A 62 -11.22 -11.30 -13.58
C PRO A 62 -12.06 -10.47 -14.54
N HIS A 63 -11.43 -9.87 -15.52
CA HIS A 63 -12.08 -9.11 -16.59
C HIS A 63 -12.38 -9.95 -17.83
N GLY A 64 -11.76 -11.13 -17.98
CA GLY A 64 -12.04 -12.08 -19.07
C GLY A 64 -11.57 -11.62 -20.46
N ILE A 65 -10.84 -10.50 -20.54
CA ILE A 65 -10.24 -10.00 -21.78
C ILE A 65 -9.08 -10.92 -22.18
N PRO A 66 -9.15 -11.55 -23.38
CA PRO A 66 -8.09 -12.43 -23.85
C PRO A 66 -6.86 -11.64 -24.29
N ILE A 67 -5.72 -12.34 -24.39
CA ILE A 67 -4.55 -11.88 -25.14
C ILE A 67 -4.50 -12.58 -26.50
N PHE A 68 -3.63 -12.11 -27.40
CA PHE A 68 -3.32 -12.84 -28.62
C PHE A 68 -1.93 -13.46 -28.52
N TYR A 69 -1.80 -14.73 -28.84
CA TYR A 69 -0.52 -15.42 -28.97
C TYR A 69 -0.34 -15.85 -30.42
N ASP A 70 0.69 -15.32 -31.09
CA ASP A 70 0.95 -15.59 -32.51
C ASP A 70 -0.30 -15.31 -33.39
N GLY A 71 -0.98 -14.20 -33.09
CA GLY A 71 -2.21 -13.77 -33.76
C GLY A 71 -3.47 -14.56 -33.41
N ARG A 72 -3.39 -15.57 -32.53
CA ARG A 72 -4.54 -16.39 -32.10
C ARG A 72 -5.01 -16.00 -30.71
N GLU A 73 -6.31 -15.91 -30.52
CA GLU A 73 -6.90 -15.62 -29.21
C GLU A 73 -6.48 -16.68 -28.18
N PHE A 74 -6.02 -16.23 -27.02
CA PHE A 74 -5.65 -17.07 -25.89
C PHE A 74 -6.39 -16.61 -24.63
N LYS A 75 -7.27 -17.50 -24.14
CA LYS A 75 -8.00 -17.30 -22.88
C LYS A 75 -7.18 -17.81 -21.70
N MET A 76 -7.21 -17.03 -20.62
CA MET A 76 -6.46 -17.26 -19.39
C MET A 76 -7.38 -17.70 -18.26
N THR A 77 -6.82 -18.39 -17.28
CA THR A 77 -7.47 -18.57 -15.97
C THR A 77 -7.35 -17.27 -15.16
N PRO A 78 -8.15 -17.09 -14.09
CA PRO A 78 -8.03 -15.91 -13.22
C PRO A 78 -6.60 -15.62 -12.73
N GLU A 79 -5.86 -16.65 -12.30
CA GLU A 79 -4.48 -16.52 -11.81
C GLU A 79 -3.49 -16.10 -12.92
N GLU A 80 -3.66 -16.64 -14.13
CA GLU A 80 -2.83 -16.30 -15.29
C GLU A 80 -3.14 -14.88 -15.80
N GLU A 81 -4.42 -14.51 -15.78
CA GLU A 81 -4.94 -13.22 -16.21
C GLU A 81 -4.45 -12.11 -15.29
N GLU A 82 -4.50 -12.31 -13.97
CA GLU A 82 -4.01 -11.34 -12.99
C GLU A 82 -2.55 -10.95 -13.27
N VAL A 83 -1.68 -11.94 -13.44
CA VAL A 83 -0.25 -11.72 -13.68
C VAL A 83 0.02 -11.12 -15.06
N ALA A 84 -0.73 -11.54 -16.08
CA ALA A 84 -0.67 -10.92 -17.40
C ALA A 84 -1.08 -9.44 -17.34
N THR A 85 -2.11 -9.11 -16.56
CA THR A 85 -2.58 -7.74 -16.37
C THR A 85 -1.56 -6.88 -15.64
N MET A 86 -0.87 -7.40 -14.61
CA MET A 86 0.23 -6.68 -13.95
C MET A 86 1.32 -6.24 -14.93
N PHE A 87 1.61 -7.06 -15.95
CA PHE A 87 2.57 -6.73 -16.99
C PHE A 87 2.00 -5.76 -18.02
N ALA A 88 0.78 -6.02 -18.51
CA ALA A 88 0.12 -5.22 -19.54
C ALA A 88 -0.04 -3.75 -19.12
N VAL A 89 -0.46 -3.48 -17.87
CA VAL A 89 -0.65 -2.10 -17.37
C VAL A 89 0.66 -1.31 -17.29
N MET A 90 1.82 -1.98 -17.34
CA MET A 90 3.12 -1.34 -17.27
C MET A 90 3.67 -0.91 -18.63
N LYS A 91 2.91 -1.05 -19.73
CA LYS A 91 3.35 -0.75 -21.10
C LYS A 91 4.07 0.59 -21.28
N GLU A 92 3.59 1.66 -20.63
CA GLU A 92 4.18 3.00 -20.71
C GLU A 92 5.35 3.25 -19.74
N HIS A 93 5.62 2.32 -18.81
CA HIS A 93 6.66 2.48 -17.80
C HIS A 93 8.04 2.06 -18.35
N ASP A 94 9.11 2.76 -17.95
CA ASP A 94 10.51 2.41 -18.30
C ASP A 94 10.91 0.96 -18.03
N TYR A 95 10.38 0.31 -16.98
CA TYR A 95 10.63 -1.12 -16.71
C TYR A 95 10.19 -2.01 -17.87
N TYR A 96 9.13 -1.65 -18.57
CA TYR A 96 8.64 -2.36 -19.74
C TYR A 96 9.61 -2.30 -20.93
N ARG A 97 10.65 -1.47 -20.89
CA ARG A 97 11.71 -1.45 -21.90
C ARG A 97 12.94 -2.25 -21.48
N MET A 98 12.96 -2.79 -20.27
CA MET A 98 14.11 -3.50 -19.72
C MET A 98 14.00 -5.01 -19.97
N GLU A 99 15.01 -5.59 -20.60
CA GLU A 99 15.05 -7.03 -20.91
C GLU A 99 15.01 -7.93 -19.66
N VAL A 100 15.69 -7.50 -18.58
CA VAL A 100 15.70 -8.23 -17.30
C VAL A 100 14.29 -8.33 -16.72
N PHE A 101 13.50 -7.25 -16.85
CA PHE A 101 12.12 -7.21 -16.38
C PHE A 101 11.25 -8.18 -17.17
N TRP A 102 11.35 -8.18 -18.51
CA TRP A 102 10.63 -9.09 -19.39
C TRP A 102 10.95 -10.55 -19.10
N ARG A 103 12.23 -10.88 -18.96
CA ARG A 103 12.67 -12.25 -18.67
C ARG A 103 12.10 -12.75 -17.35
N ASN A 104 12.26 -11.99 -16.26
CA ASN A 104 11.83 -12.42 -14.93
C ASN A 104 10.30 -12.50 -14.81
N PHE A 105 9.58 -11.59 -15.48
CA PHE A 105 8.13 -11.68 -15.62
C PHE A 105 7.74 -12.98 -16.31
N PHE A 106 8.33 -13.25 -17.49
CA PHE A 106 7.98 -14.42 -18.28
C PHE A 106 8.28 -15.73 -17.56
N GLU A 107 9.39 -15.80 -16.82
CA GLU A 107 9.70 -16.94 -15.96
C GLU A 107 8.60 -17.16 -14.92
N SER A 108 8.22 -16.12 -14.17
CA SER A 108 7.18 -16.21 -13.14
C SER A 108 5.81 -16.58 -13.73
N TRP A 109 5.45 -15.97 -14.87
CA TRP A 109 4.17 -16.25 -15.52
C TRP A 109 4.12 -17.65 -16.13
N ARG A 110 5.25 -18.18 -16.62
CA ARG A 110 5.33 -19.58 -17.10
C ARG A 110 5.16 -20.60 -15.98
N GLU A 111 5.59 -20.32 -14.76
CA GLU A 111 5.34 -21.22 -13.62
C GLU A 111 3.84 -21.41 -13.37
N ILE A 112 3.06 -20.34 -13.55
CA ILE A 112 1.60 -20.37 -13.42
C ILE A 112 0.95 -21.07 -14.63
N LEU A 113 1.30 -20.64 -15.85
CA LEU A 113 0.79 -21.24 -17.09
C LEU A 113 1.09 -22.74 -17.19
N GLY A 114 2.26 -23.16 -16.69
CA GLY A 114 2.74 -24.53 -16.72
C GLY A 114 1.90 -25.52 -15.91
N LYS A 115 0.96 -25.03 -15.08
CA LYS A 115 -0.04 -25.88 -14.38
C LYS A 115 -1.03 -26.53 -15.35
N ARG A 116 -1.17 -26.01 -16.58
CA ARG A 116 -2.04 -26.56 -17.64
C ARG A 116 -1.33 -26.62 -18.99
N GLN A 117 -1.94 -27.28 -19.97
CA GLN A 117 -1.42 -27.27 -21.34
C GLN A 117 -1.71 -25.92 -22.01
N HIS A 118 -0.66 -25.26 -22.54
CA HIS A 118 -0.77 -23.96 -23.21
C HIS A 118 0.27 -23.82 -24.35
N PRO A 119 0.01 -22.96 -25.36
CA PRO A 119 0.88 -22.77 -26.53
C PRO A 119 2.02 -21.76 -26.30
N ILE A 120 1.99 -21.01 -25.21
CA ILE A 120 2.91 -19.89 -24.96
C ILE A 120 4.33 -20.39 -24.75
N ARG A 121 5.26 -19.97 -25.61
CA ARG A 121 6.69 -20.32 -25.55
C ARG A 121 7.60 -19.11 -25.56
N ARG A 122 7.20 -18.03 -26.23
CA ARG A 122 7.98 -16.81 -26.40
C ARG A 122 7.13 -15.60 -26.04
N LEU A 123 7.68 -14.72 -25.20
CA LEU A 123 6.98 -13.52 -24.77
C LEU A 123 6.76 -12.54 -25.93
N GLU A 124 7.67 -12.49 -26.91
CA GLU A 124 7.56 -11.58 -28.07
C GLU A 124 6.33 -11.86 -28.95
N LEU A 125 5.75 -13.06 -28.87
CA LEU A 125 4.56 -13.46 -29.61
C LEU A 125 3.26 -13.17 -28.86
N CYS A 126 3.35 -12.72 -27.60
CA CYS A 126 2.21 -12.33 -26.79
C CYS A 126 1.86 -10.86 -27.03
N ASP A 127 0.64 -10.62 -27.47
CA ASP A 127 0.05 -9.29 -27.59
C ASP A 127 -0.90 -9.04 -26.40
N PHE A 128 -0.45 -8.16 -25.50
CA PHE A 128 -1.19 -7.71 -24.32
C PHE A 128 -2.03 -6.45 -24.57
N GLU A 129 -2.08 -5.96 -25.81
CA GLU A 129 -2.80 -4.73 -26.16
C GLU A 129 -4.28 -4.73 -25.75
N PRO A 130 -5.05 -5.81 -25.90
CA PRO A 130 -6.44 -5.82 -25.49
C PRO A 130 -6.63 -5.52 -23.99
N ILE A 131 -5.75 -6.08 -23.15
CA ILE A 131 -5.76 -5.83 -21.70
C ILE A 131 -5.34 -4.39 -21.40
N TYR A 132 -4.32 -3.89 -22.10
CA TYR A 132 -3.87 -2.51 -21.92
C TYR A 132 -4.98 -1.49 -22.27
N GLN A 133 -5.69 -1.70 -23.38
CA GLN A 133 -6.81 -0.86 -23.78
C GLN A 133 -7.97 -0.93 -22.78
N TRP A 134 -8.30 -2.13 -22.30
CA TRP A 134 -9.27 -2.29 -21.21
C TRP A 134 -8.86 -1.48 -19.97
N TYR A 135 -7.58 -1.55 -19.57
CA TYR A 135 -7.06 -0.80 -18.43
C TYR A 135 -7.19 0.72 -18.61
N LEU A 136 -6.90 1.25 -19.80
CA LEU A 136 -7.08 2.67 -20.10
C LEU A 136 -8.54 3.11 -19.91
N VAL A 137 -9.49 2.31 -20.41
CA VAL A 137 -10.93 2.57 -20.22
C VAL A 137 -11.30 2.55 -18.72
N GLN A 138 -10.79 1.59 -17.94
CA GLN A 138 -11.05 1.56 -16.48
C GLN A 138 -10.42 2.76 -15.75
N ARG A 139 -9.22 3.18 -16.17
CA ARG A 139 -8.53 4.35 -15.62
C ARG A 139 -9.31 5.63 -15.89
N GLU A 140 -9.83 5.80 -17.10
CA GLU A 140 -10.68 6.94 -17.47
C GLU A 140 -11.99 6.94 -16.69
N LYS A 141 -12.68 5.80 -16.61
CA LYS A 141 -13.89 5.64 -15.78
C LYS A 141 -13.65 6.01 -14.32
N LYS A 142 -12.51 5.62 -13.75
CA LYS A 142 -12.15 5.96 -12.36
C LYS A 142 -11.89 7.46 -12.20
N LEU A 143 -11.26 8.09 -13.19
CA LEU A 143 -10.97 9.51 -13.18
C LEU A 143 -12.24 10.36 -13.30
N SER A 144 -13.17 9.93 -14.15
CA SER A 144 -14.44 10.62 -14.46
C SER A 144 -15.52 10.48 -13.38
N ARG A 145 -15.28 9.74 -12.30
CA ARG A 145 -16.23 9.62 -11.17
C ARG A 145 -16.55 10.98 -10.55
N THR A 146 -17.79 11.13 -10.10
CA THR A 146 -18.24 12.35 -9.42
C THR A 146 -17.56 12.49 -8.05
N LYS A 147 -17.64 13.69 -7.45
CA LYS A 147 -17.10 13.93 -6.11
C LYS A 147 -17.81 13.07 -5.07
N GLU A 148 -19.14 12.96 -5.16
CA GLU A 148 -19.99 12.17 -4.26
C GLU A 148 -19.63 10.67 -4.30
N GLU A 149 -19.42 10.11 -5.49
CA GLU A 149 -18.99 8.72 -5.64
C GLU A 149 -17.59 8.48 -5.04
N LYS A 150 -16.66 9.42 -5.25
CA LYS A 150 -15.31 9.34 -4.68
C LYS A 150 -15.33 9.41 -3.15
N GLU A 151 -16.18 10.25 -2.58
CA GLU A 151 -16.38 10.37 -1.13
C GLU A 151 -17.00 9.10 -0.54
N ALA A 152 -18.06 8.55 -1.14
CA ALA A 152 -18.69 7.31 -0.69
C ALA A 152 -17.74 6.09 -0.75
N ILE A 153 -16.87 6.00 -1.76
CA ILE A 153 -15.85 4.95 -1.84
C ILE A 153 -14.81 5.11 -0.74
N LYS A 154 -14.36 6.35 -0.49
CA LYS A 154 -13.38 6.65 0.55
C LYS A 154 -13.92 6.29 1.94
N GLU A 155 -15.16 6.66 2.24
CA GLU A 155 -15.79 6.35 3.53
C GLU A 155 -15.88 4.84 3.78
N LYS A 156 -16.26 4.05 2.77
CA LYS A 156 -16.25 2.58 2.86
C LYS A 156 -14.85 2.03 3.13
N GLN A 157 -13.83 2.52 2.41
CA GLN A 157 -12.44 2.09 2.59
C GLN A 157 -11.83 2.53 3.92
N ASP A 158 -12.27 3.66 4.47
CA ASP A 158 -11.86 4.16 5.77
C ASP A 158 -12.51 3.33 6.90
N ALA A 159 -13.80 3.01 6.79
CA ALA A 159 -14.52 2.17 7.74
C ALA A 159 -13.96 0.73 7.81
N GLU A 160 -13.62 0.14 6.66
CA GLU A 160 -12.98 -1.19 6.60
C GLU A 160 -11.58 -1.18 7.22
N ALA A 161 -10.85 -0.07 7.10
CA ALA A 161 -9.50 0.06 7.62
C ALA A 161 -9.45 0.43 9.11
N GLU A 162 -10.48 1.08 9.66
CA GLU A 162 -10.49 1.62 11.01
C GLU A 162 -10.08 0.61 12.10
N PRO A 163 -10.55 -0.66 12.09
CA PRO A 163 -10.13 -1.66 13.08
C PRO A 163 -8.63 -1.93 13.07
N TYR A 164 -7.95 -1.76 11.95
CA TYR A 164 -6.54 -2.12 11.76
C TYR A 164 -5.58 -0.95 11.96
N ARG A 165 -6.09 0.28 12.06
CA ARG A 165 -5.28 1.50 12.18
C ARG A 165 -4.54 1.63 13.51
N TYR A 166 -5.02 0.94 14.54
CA TYR A 166 -4.50 1.09 15.89
C TYR A 166 -4.24 -0.26 16.55
N CYS A 167 -3.26 -0.27 17.45
CA CYS A 167 -3.05 -1.33 18.42
C CYS A 167 -3.12 -0.74 19.84
N VAL A 168 -3.21 -1.62 20.83
CA VAL A 168 -3.02 -1.29 22.24
C VAL A 168 -1.69 -1.86 22.68
N TRP A 169 -0.73 -0.99 22.97
CA TRP A 169 0.62 -1.30 23.44
C TRP A 169 0.73 -0.86 24.91
N ASP A 170 0.81 -1.82 25.82
CA ASP A 170 0.85 -1.55 27.28
C ASP A 170 -0.27 -0.62 27.74
N GLY A 171 -1.51 -0.87 27.30
CA GLY A 171 -2.69 -0.07 27.62
C GLY A 171 -2.85 1.22 26.80
N ARG A 172 -1.82 1.69 26.09
CA ARG A 172 -1.87 2.90 25.26
C ARG A 172 -2.26 2.59 23.82
N ARG A 173 -3.15 3.41 23.24
CA ARG A 173 -3.58 3.27 21.84
C ARG A 173 -2.56 3.92 20.90
N GLU A 174 -1.90 3.12 20.08
CA GLU A 174 -0.85 3.55 19.15
C GLU A 174 -1.25 3.28 17.70
N GLN A 175 -0.78 4.12 16.78
CA GLN A 175 -1.06 3.94 15.34
C GLN A 175 -0.16 2.85 14.73
N VAL A 176 -0.76 1.97 13.93
CA VAL A 176 -0.05 0.95 13.16
C VAL A 176 0.32 1.50 11.79
N ALA A 177 1.59 1.39 11.41
CA ALA A 177 2.09 1.95 10.15
C ALA A 177 1.58 1.20 8.90
N ASN A 178 2.02 -0.06 8.70
CA ASN A 178 1.73 -0.85 7.49
C ASN A 178 0.77 -2.01 7.81
N PHE A 179 -0.45 -1.69 8.23
CA PHE A 179 -1.47 -2.71 8.49
C PHE A 179 -2.10 -3.29 7.22
N ARG A 180 -1.95 -2.62 6.07
CA ARG A 180 -2.40 -3.14 4.77
C ARG A 180 -1.32 -4.04 4.18
N VAL A 181 -1.69 -5.28 3.87
CA VAL A 181 -0.79 -6.21 3.18
C VAL A 181 -0.52 -5.70 1.78
N GLU A 182 0.74 -5.77 1.34
CA GLU A 182 1.09 -5.39 -0.02
C GLU A 182 0.37 -6.30 -1.03
N PRO A 183 -0.35 -5.74 -2.03
CA PRO A 183 -0.98 -6.54 -3.06
C PRO A 183 0.07 -7.24 -3.94
N PRO A 184 -0.31 -8.34 -4.60
CA PRO A 184 0.58 -9.03 -5.52
C PRO A 184 0.99 -8.09 -6.65
N GLY A 185 2.18 -8.30 -7.20
CA GLY A 185 2.70 -7.41 -8.25
C GLY A 185 4.05 -7.82 -8.80
N LEU A 186 4.47 -7.15 -9.87
CA LEU A 186 5.81 -7.32 -10.41
C LEU A 186 6.82 -6.51 -9.59
N PHE A 187 7.89 -7.16 -9.14
CA PHE A 187 8.91 -6.53 -8.31
C PHE A 187 9.63 -5.41 -9.05
N ARG A 188 9.55 -4.19 -8.52
CA ARG A 188 10.15 -2.98 -9.12
C ARG A 188 11.42 -2.59 -8.39
N GLY A 189 12.44 -3.44 -8.51
CA GLY A 189 13.75 -3.22 -7.90
C GLY A 189 14.45 -1.98 -8.47
N ARG A 190 15.07 -1.17 -7.60
CA ARG A 190 15.71 0.09 -7.98
C ARG A 190 16.99 -0.14 -8.80
N GLY A 191 17.25 0.74 -9.77
CA GLY A 191 18.46 0.68 -10.61
C GLY A 191 18.48 -0.57 -11.48
N LYS A 192 19.63 -1.23 -11.59
CA LYS A 192 19.82 -2.48 -12.37
C LYS A 192 19.59 -3.72 -11.50
N HIS A 193 18.49 -3.77 -10.77
CA HIS A 193 18.21 -4.87 -9.86
C HIS A 193 17.96 -6.20 -10.63
N PRO A 194 18.67 -7.30 -10.33
CA PRO A 194 18.61 -8.53 -11.12
C PRO A 194 17.24 -9.23 -11.07
N LEU A 195 16.47 -9.02 -10.00
CA LEU A 195 15.15 -9.62 -9.79
C LEU A 195 13.96 -8.75 -10.25
N MET A 196 14.20 -7.59 -10.87
CA MET A 196 13.08 -6.74 -11.32
C MET A 196 12.16 -7.50 -12.28
N GLY A 197 10.85 -7.34 -12.18
CA GLY A 197 9.87 -8.06 -13.01
C GLY A 197 9.47 -9.43 -12.48
N LYS A 198 10.15 -9.96 -11.45
CA LYS A 198 9.71 -11.20 -10.79
C LYS A 198 8.38 -10.97 -10.06
N LEU A 199 7.48 -11.95 -10.09
CA LEU A 199 6.23 -11.90 -9.33
C LEU A 199 6.52 -11.90 -7.82
N LYS A 200 5.83 -11.04 -7.07
CA LYS A 200 5.84 -10.91 -5.62
C LYS A 200 4.45 -11.18 -5.06
#